data_AF-A0A3D3VUS4-F1
#
_entry.id   AF-A0A3D3VUS4-F1
#
_cell.length_a   1.000
_cell.length_b   1.000
_cell.length_c   1.000
_cell.angle_alpha   90.00
_cell.angle_beta   90.00
_cell.angle_gamma   90.00
#
_symmetry.space_group_name_H-M   'P 1'
#
loop_
_entity.id
_entity.type
_entity.pdbx_description
1 polymer ?
#
loop_
_entity_poly.entity_id
_entity_poly.type
_entity_poly.pdbx_seq_one_letter_code
_entity_poly.pdbx_strand_id
1 'polypeptide(L)'
;MLVEAGSERKKRFKVPHTYVILFSVVILATIMTYVLPAGVYDRYKDDRTGRTLVDAASYHHVERTPVSVFKMFESIPKGMKETAEIIFFIFICGGAFSIIQATGAIDGAIGKAVLGLKGKEKLMIPITMLIFSIGGATYGMAEEVIVFIPIGVALARAVGYDDVVGVAMMSTGAAVGFSGGTLNPFT
;
A
#
# COMPACT_ATOMS: atom_id res chain seq x y z
N MET A 1 -44.37 31.64 -11.37
CA MET A 1 -43.11 32.40 -11.20
C MET A 1 -42.52 31.96 -9.87
N LEU A 2 -41.69 30.91 -9.86
CA LEU A 2 -40.93 30.47 -8.69
C LEU A 2 -39.47 30.49 -9.11
N VAL A 3 -38.71 31.32 -8.39
CA VAL A 3 -37.30 31.64 -8.63
C VAL A 3 -36.47 30.39 -8.31
N GLU A 4 -35.75 29.85 -9.31
CA GLU A 4 -34.66 28.91 -9.07
C GLU A 4 -33.52 29.65 -8.38
N ALA A 5 -33.26 29.32 -7.11
CA ALA A 5 -32.06 29.73 -6.42
C ALA A 5 -30.88 28.94 -6.99
N GLY A 6 -30.01 29.63 -7.73
CA GLY A 6 -28.76 29.08 -8.25
C GLY A 6 -27.90 28.52 -7.12
N SER A 7 -27.72 27.20 -7.13
CA SER A 7 -26.73 26.54 -6.29
C SER A 7 -25.33 26.88 -6.80
N GLU A 8 -24.66 27.81 -6.13
CA GLU A 8 -23.22 28.05 -6.25
C GLU A 8 -22.48 26.71 -6.06
N ARG A 9 -21.99 26.12 -7.16
CA ARG A 9 -21.14 24.93 -7.14
C ARG A 9 -19.86 25.26 -6.38
N LYS A 10 -19.81 24.94 -5.09
CA LYS A 10 -18.56 24.89 -4.32
C LYS A 10 -17.57 24.06 -5.13
N LYS A 11 -16.46 24.67 -5.55
CA LYS A 11 -15.38 23.98 -6.28
C LYS A 11 -14.92 22.81 -5.40
N ARG A 12 -15.34 21.61 -5.80
CA ARG A 12 -14.99 20.37 -5.11
C ARG A 12 -13.48 20.24 -5.19
N PHE A 13 -12.80 20.33 -4.05
CA PHE A 13 -11.36 20.12 -3.96
C PHE A 13 -11.05 18.76 -4.59
N LYS A 14 -10.43 18.79 -5.77
CA LYS A 14 -10.01 17.57 -6.45
C LYS A 14 -8.69 17.17 -5.81
N VAL A 15 -8.70 16.03 -5.13
CA VAL A 15 -7.48 15.44 -4.60
C VAL A 15 -6.49 15.28 -5.76
N PRO A 16 -5.28 15.85 -5.67
CA PRO A 16 -4.28 15.70 -6.72
C PRO A 16 -3.92 14.24 -6.92
N HIS A 17 -3.41 13.90 -8.11
CA HIS A 17 -2.91 12.57 -8.38
C HIS A 17 -1.81 12.19 -7.37
N THR A 18 -1.69 10.91 -7.01
CA THR A 18 -0.71 10.41 -6.02
C THR A 18 0.71 10.88 -6.34
N TYR A 19 1.13 10.85 -7.61
CA TYR A 19 2.43 11.40 -8.04
C TYR A 19 2.62 12.89 -7.72
N VAL A 20 1.57 13.70 -7.85
CA VAL A 20 1.64 15.13 -7.50
C VAL A 20 1.82 15.29 -5.99
N ILE A 21 1.11 14.49 -5.20
CA ILE A 21 1.23 14.49 -3.73
C ILE A 21 2.66 14.11 -3.33
N LEU A 22 3.18 12.97 -3.83
CA LEU A 22 4.54 12.49 -3.53
C LEU A 22 5.61 13.52 -3.91
N PHE A 23 5.50 14.09 -5.12
CA PHE A 23 6.45 15.10 -5.57
C PHE A 23 6.38 16.38 -4.72
N SER A 24 5.17 16.79 -4.32
CA SER A 24 4.99 17.95 -3.43
C SER A 24 5.61 17.73 -2.06
N VAL A 25 5.53 16.51 -1.51
CA VAL A 25 6.19 16.14 -0.25
C VAL A 25 7.71 16.22 -0.38
N VAL A 26 8.29 15.76 -1.50
CA VAL A 26 9.73 15.86 -1.76
C VAL A 26 10.19 17.32 -1.83
N ILE A 27 9.43 18.18 -2.51
CA ILE A 27 9.70 19.62 -2.57
C ILE A 27 9.63 20.23 -1.16
N LEU A 28 8.57 19.94 -0.41
CA LEU A 28 8.38 20.47 0.94
C LEU A 28 9.52 20.04 1.87
N ALA A 29 9.90 18.75 1.84
CA ALA A 29 11.02 18.22 2.61
C ALA A 29 12.33 18.93 2.25
N THR A 30 12.56 19.17 0.96
CA THR A 30 13.74 19.91 0.47
C THR A 30 13.77 21.34 1.02
N ILE A 31 12.66 22.08 0.94
CA ILE A 31 12.55 23.44 1.50
C ILE A 31 12.80 23.44 3.01
N MET A 32 12.24 22.46 3.73
CA MET A 32 12.44 22.33 5.17
C MET A 32 13.91 22.16 5.55
N THR A 33 14.76 21.57 4.68
CA THR A 33 16.22 21.47 4.94
C THR A 33 16.94 22.82 5.03
N TYR A 34 16.34 23.89 4.50
CA TYR A 34 16.88 25.26 4.60
C TYR A 34 16.40 25.98 5.85
N VAL A 35 15.20 25.66 6.33
CA VAL A 35 14.55 26.33 7.46
C VAL A 35 14.98 25.69 8.79
N LEU A 36 15.00 24.36 8.85
CA LEU A 36 15.26 23.62 10.09
C LEU A 36 16.77 23.53 10.39
N PRO A 37 17.20 23.80 11.64
CA PRO A 37 18.59 23.62 12.05
C PRO A 37 18.93 22.13 12.14
N ALA A 38 20.12 21.75 11.66
CA ALA A 38 20.62 20.40 11.85
C ALA A 38 21.09 20.22 13.30
N GLY A 39 20.74 19.10 13.91
CA GLY A 39 21.17 18.76 15.27
C GLY A 39 21.30 17.26 15.44
N VAL A 40 22.26 16.86 16.26
CA VAL A 40 22.62 15.45 16.50
C VAL A 40 22.79 15.23 18.00
N TYR A 41 22.45 14.02 18.44
CA TYR A 41 22.81 13.52 19.77
C TYR A 41 23.98 12.56 19.63
N ASP A 42 24.94 12.68 20.53
CA ASP A 42 26.06 11.74 20.62
C ASP A 42 25.57 10.36 21.06
N ARG A 43 26.27 9.35 20.55
CA ARG A 43 26.01 7.95 20.86
C ARG A 43 27.23 7.36 21.55
N TYR A 44 27.02 6.70 22.67
CA TYR A 44 28.06 5.97 23.40
C TYR A 44 27.70 4.49 23.50
N LYS A 45 28.72 3.65 23.68
CA LYS A 45 28.51 2.22 23.86
C LYS A 45 28.36 1.94 25.35
N ASP A 46 27.27 1.30 25.74
CA ASP A 46 27.05 0.85 27.11
C ASP A 46 27.84 -0.44 27.33
N ASP A 47 28.87 -0.37 28.18
CA ASP A 47 29.76 -1.49 28.51
C ASP A 47 29.03 -2.68 29.16
N ARG A 48 27.83 -2.44 29.72
CA ARG A 48 27.05 -3.47 30.43
C ARG A 48 26.11 -4.24 29.52
N THR A 49 25.65 -3.62 28.42
CA THR A 49 24.68 -4.23 27.49
C THR A 49 25.24 -4.42 26.07
N GLY A 50 26.41 -3.85 25.77
CA GLY A 50 27.02 -3.82 24.45
C GLY A 50 26.27 -2.97 23.41
N ARG A 51 25.18 -2.29 23.82
CA ARG A 51 24.31 -1.52 22.95
C ARG A 51 24.83 -0.09 22.79
N THR A 52 24.59 0.48 21.62
CA THR A 52 24.86 1.90 21.35
C THR A 52 23.66 2.71 21.84
N LEU A 53 23.83 3.47 22.92
CA LEU A 53 22.80 4.32 23.51
C LEU A 53 23.02 5.78 23.11
N VAL A 54 21.94 6.54 23.05
CA VAL A 54 21.96 7.98 22.76
C VAL A 54 22.09 8.72 24.09
N ASP A 55 23.06 9.63 24.20
CA ASP A 55 23.16 10.54 25.35
C ASP A 55 22.13 11.66 25.20
N ALA A 56 21.06 11.63 26.00
CA ALA A 56 19.96 12.60 25.93
C ALA A 56 20.37 14.04 26.28
N ALA A 57 21.51 14.26 26.95
CA ALA A 57 22.00 15.60 27.29
C ALA A 57 22.93 16.18 26.22
N SER A 58 23.38 15.38 25.25
CA SER A 58 24.43 15.74 24.28
C SER A 58 23.96 16.47 23.02
N TYR A 59 22.72 16.97 23.00
CA TYR A 59 22.19 17.65 21.81
C TYR A 59 23.07 18.84 21.43
N HIS A 60 23.60 18.83 20.22
CA HIS A 60 24.32 19.95 19.67
C HIS A 60 23.95 20.18 18.20
N HIS A 61 24.10 21.43 17.77
CA HIS A 61 23.92 21.79 16.38
C HIS A 61 25.13 21.39 15.56
N VAL A 62 24.87 20.88 14.37
CA VAL A 62 25.90 20.52 13.39
C VAL A 62 25.80 21.43 12.18
N GLU A 63 26.85 21.41 11.36
CA GLU A 63 26.88 22.18 10.12
C GLU A 63 25.70 21.80 9.21
N ARG A 64 25.00 22.80 8.70
CA ARG A 64 23.84 22.59 7.83
C ARG A 64 24.31 22.05 6.48
N THR A 65 23.69 20.97 6.03
CA THR A 65 23.90 20.39 4.71
C THR A 65 22.60 20.41 3.91
N PRO A 66 22.12 21.60 3.48
CA PRO A 66 20.84 21.72 2.79
C PRO A 66 20.84 20.94 1.48
N VAL A 67 19.68 20.36 1.14
CA VAL A 67 19.52 19.55 -0.07
C VAL A 67 19.39 20.48 -1.27
N SER A 68 20.36 20.42 -2.19
CA SER A 68 20.28 21.17 -3.44
C SER A 68 19.18 20.63 -4.36
N VAL A 69 18.70 21.46 -5.28
CA VAL A 69 17.68 21.05 -6.27
C VAL A 69 18.12 19.81 -7.06
N PHE A 70 19.40 19.70 -7.39
CA PHE A 70 19.94 18.51 -8.07
C PHE A 70 19.85 17.25 -7.19
N LYS A 71 20.24 17.35 -5.91
CA LYS A 71 20.12 16.24 -4.96
C LYS A 71 18.66 15.85 -4.67
N MET A 72 17.72 16.79 -4.75
CA MET A 72 16.29 16.51 -4.69
C MET A 72 15.83 15.65 -5.87
N PHE A 73 16.28 15.93 -7.10
CA PHE A 73 15.97 15.05 -8.23
C PHE A 73 16.69 13.69 -8.13
N GLU A 74 17.93 13.67 -7.61
CA GLU A 74 18.69 12.44 -7.33
C GLU A 74 18.02 11.54 -6.28
N SER A 75 17.25 12.11 -5.34
CA SER A 75 16.57 11.32 -4.31
C SER A 75 15.49 10.40 -4.89
N ILE A 76 14.94 10.72 -6.07
CA ILE A 76 13.94 9.89 -6.76
C ILE A 76 14.53 8.54 -7.18
N PRO A 77 15.57 8.47 -8.05
CA PRO A 77 16.18 7.20 -8.41
C PRO A 77 16.85 6.50 -7.22
N LYS A 78 17.34 7.26 -6.22
CA LYS A 78 17.85 6.67 -4.98
C LYS A 78 16.76 5.93 -4.21
N GLY A 79 15.59 6.53 -4.04
CA GLY A 79 14.43 5.87 -3.41
C GLY A 79 13.98 4.64 -4.20
N MET A 80 13.94 4.72 -5.54
CA MET A 80 13.65 3.55 -6.39
C MET A 80 14.66 2.42 -6.18
N LYS A 81 15.93 2.73 -5.97
CA LYS A 81 16.97 1.73 -5.67
C LYS A 81 16.77 1.10 -4.29
N GLU A 82 16.44 1.89 -3.28
CA GLU A 82 16.17 1.41 -1.92
C GLU A 82 14.92 0.50 -1.86
N THR A 83 13.94 0.73 -2.73
CA THR A 83 12.70 -0.05 -2.83
C THR A 83 12.71 -1.05 -4.01
N ALA A 84 13.88 -1.30 -4.63
CA ALA A 84 13.97 -2.12 -5.84
C ALA A 84 13.43 -3.56 -5.64
N GLU A 85 13.65 -4.16 -4.47
CA GLU A 85 13.15 -5.49 -4.14
C GLU A 85 11.64 -5.61 -4.27
N ILE A 86 10.88 -4.65 -3.71
CA ILE A 86 9.42 -4.60 -3.78
C ILE A 86 8.98 -4.40 -5.24
N ILE A 87 9.66 -3.54 -6.00
CA ILE A 87 9.37 -3.31 -7.42
C ILE A 87 9.49 -4.63 -8.21
N PHE A 88 10.62 -5.33 -8.07
CA PHE A 88 10.84 -6.61 -8.75
C PHE A 88 9.86 -7.69 -8.29
N PHE A 89 9.55 -7.75 -7.00
CA PHE A 89 8.55 -8.66 -6.47
C PHE A 89 7.19 -8.46 -7.14
N ILE A 90 6.68 -7.22 -7.17
CA ILE A 90 5.41 -6.89 -7.83
C ILE A 90 5.44 -7.24 -9.33
N PHE A 91 6.55 -6.96 -10.02
CA PHE A 91 6.70 -7.33 -11.43
C PHE A 91 6.63 -8.84 -11.67
N ILE A 92 7.33 -9.63 -10.84
CA ILE A 92 7.34 -11.10 -10.94
C ILE A 92 5.96 -11.64 -10.62
N CYS A 93 5.32 -11.18 -9.54
CA CYS A 93 3.95 -11.57 -9.18
C CYS A 93 2.95 -11.25 -10.29
N GLY A 94 2.97 -10.02 -10.83
CA GLY A 94 2.10 -9.63 -11.94
C GLY A 94 2.35 -10.45 -13.21
N GLY A 95 3.62 -10.70 -13.55
CA GLY A 95 4.00 -11.52 -14.71
C GLY A 95 3.57 -12.99 -14.56
N ALA A 96 3.84 -13.60 -13.42
CA ALA A 96 3.42 -14.97 -13.11
C ALA A 96 1.88 -15.09 -13.15
N PHE A 97 1.19 -14.11 -12.56
CA PHE A 97 -0.26 -14.07 -12.56
C PHE A 97 -0.84 -13.94 -13.99
N SER A 98 -0.22 -13.12 -14.85
CA SER A 98 -0.61 -13.02 -16.26
C SER A 98 -0.46 -14.36 -16.99
N ILE A 99 0.59 -15.13 -16.70
CA ILE A 99 0.78 -16.47 -17.27
C ILE A 99 -0.31 -17.42 -16.77
N ILE A 100 -0.57 -17.43 -15.45
CA ILE A 100 -1.63 -18.25 -14.84
C ILE A 100 -3.00 -17.91 -15.47
N GLN A 101 -3.31 -16.64 -15.67
CA GLN A 101 -4.54 -16.21 -16.35
C GLN A 101 -4.60 -16.70 -17.80
N ALA A 102 -3.49 -16.59 -18.55
CA ALA A 102 -3.42 -17.05 -19.93
C ALA A 102 -3.63 -18.57 -20.07
N THR A 103 -3.31 -19.37 -19.05
CA THR A 103 -3.59 -20.82 -19.04
C THR A 103 -5.05 -21.18 -18.82
N GLY A 104 -5.91 -20.23 -18.44
CA GLY A 104 -7.30 -20.50 -18.05
C GLY A 104 -7.44 -21.20 -16.68
N ALA A 105 -6.35 -21.33 -15.92
CA ALA A 105 -6.37 -21.95 -14.60
C ALA A 105 -7.29 -21.20 -13.62
N ILE A 106 -7.33 -19.87 -13.73
CA ILE A 106 -8.22 -19.02 -12.92
C ILE A 106 -9.69 -19.29 -13.25
N ASP A 107 -10.05 -19.38 -14.53
CA ASP A 107 -11.42 -19.68 -14.95
C ASP A 107 -11.86 -21.07 -14.46
N GLY A 108 -10.96 -22.05 -14.54
CA GLY A 108 -11.18 -23.40 -13.99
C GLY A 108 -11.34 -23.41 -12.46
N ALA A 109 -10.54 -22.62 -11.74
CA ALA A 109 -10.63 -22.48 -10.29
C ALA A 109 -11.95 -21.82 -9.87
N ILE A 110 -12.36 -20.74 -10.54
CA ILE A 110 -13.65 -20.08 -10.32
C ILE A 110 -14.79 -21.05 -10.60
N GLY A 111 -14.76 -21.78 -11.72
CA GLY A 111 -15.79 -22.76 -12.07
C GLY A 111 -15.94 -23.84 -11.00
N LYS A 112 -14.83 -24.39 -10.48
CA LYS A 112 -14.86 -25.33 -9.35
C LYS A 112 -15.41 -24.70 -8.08
N ALA A 113 -15.02 -23.47 -7.77
CA ALA A 113 -15.50 -22.76 -6.58
C ALA A 113 -17.03 -22.54 -6.64
N VAL A 114 -17.56 -22.10 -7.79
CA VAL A 114 -19.00 -21.90 -8.01
C VAL A 114 -19.77 -23.19 -7.82
N LEU A 115 -19.29 -24.30 -8.39
CA LEU A 115 -19.92 -25.60 -8.24
C LEU A 115 -19.92 -26.08 -6.78
N GLY A 116 -18.80 -25.88 -6.05
CA GLY A 116 -18.68 -26.24 -4.64
C GLY A 116 -19.49 -25.34 -3.70
N LEU A 117 -19.79 -24.11 -4.11
CA LEU A 117 -20.57 -23.13 -3.35
C LEU A 117 -22.06 -23.13 -3.70
N LYS A 118 -22.51 -23.99 -4.61
CA LYS A 118 -23.92 -24.08 -5.02
C LYS A 118 -24.82 -24.38 -3.80
N GLY A 119 -25.77 -23.49 -3.54
CA GLY A 119 -26.68 -23.53 -2.38
C GLY A 119 -26.05 -23.01 -1.08
N LYS A 120 -24.81 -22.53 -1.11
CA LYS A 120 -24.06 -21.94 0.03
C LYS A 120 -23.27 -20.70 -0.39
N GLU A 121 -23.79 -19.92 -1.33
CA GLU A 121 -23.12 -18.79 -1.97
C GLU A 121 -22.69 -17.73 -0.94
N LYS A 122 -23.42 -17.61 0.18
CA LYS A 122 -23.08 -16.73 1.31
C LYS A 122 -21.74 -17.08 1.98
N LEU A 123 -21.28 -18.33 1.92
CA LEU A 123 -19.98 -18.73 2.47
C LEU A 123 -18.80 -18.24 1.65
N MET A 124 -19.02 -17.84 0.39
CA MET A 124 -17.97 -17.31 -0.46
C MET A 124 -17.27 -16.11 0.20
N ILE A 125 -18.05 -15.15 0.72
CA ILE A 125 -17.53 -13.92 1.30
C ILE A 125 -16.56 -14.21 2.47
N PRO A 126 -16.96 -14.91 3.55
CA PRO A 126 -16.06 -15.17 4.67
C PRO A 126 -14.87 -16.05 4.29
N ILE A 127 -15.03 -17.00 3.37
CA ILE A 127 -13.91 -17.85 2.90
C ILE A 127 -12.88 -17.00 2.15
N THR A 128 -13.34 -16.21 1.18
CA THR A 128 -12.46 -15.34 0.40
C THR A 128 -11.79 -14.31 1.30
N MET A 129 -12.54 -13.67 2.20
CA MET A 129 -11.97 -12.74 3.17
C MET A 129 -10.91 -13.41 4.05
N LEU A 130 -11.13 -14.64 4.52
CA LEU A 130 -10.16 -15.37 5.35
C LEU A 130 -8.86 -15.65 4.59
N ILE A 131 -8.95 -16.11 3.34
CA ILE A 131 -7.77 -16.36 2.49
C ILE A 131 -6.95 -15.09 2.32
N PHE A 132 -7.61 -13.97 2.00
CA PHE A 132 -6.95 -12.69 1.80
C PHE A 132 -6.43 -12.08 3.11
N SER A 133 -7.13 -12.29 4.22
CA SER A 133 -6.64 -11.93 5.55
C SER A 133 -5.37 -12.69 5.92
N ILE A 134 -5.26 -13.98 5.60
CA ILE A 134 -4.02 -14.73 5.83
C ILE A 134 -2.87 -14.12 5.01
N GLY A 135 -3.12 -13.80 3.73
CA GLY A 135 -2.12 -13.11 2.90
C GLY A 135 -1.69 -11.76 3.47
N GLY A 136 -2.65 -10.96 3.92
CA GLY A 136 -2.39 -9.67 4.57
C GLY A 136 -1.59 -9.82 5.87
N ALA A 137 -1.93 -10.80 6.70
CA ALA A 137 -1.28 -11.01 8.00
C ALA A 137 0.13 -11.62 7.91
N THR A 138 0.42 -12.36 6.83
CA THR A 138 1.67 -13.13 6.69
C THR A 138 2.78 -12.37 5.99
N TYR A 139 2.51 -11.79 4.82
CA TYR A 139 3.52 -11.05 4.06
C TYR A 139 3.03 -9.68 3.61
N GLY A 140 1.93 -9.17 4.19
CA GLY A 140 1.51 -7.81 3.95
C GLY A 140 0.92 -7.56 2.56
N MET A 141 0.15 -8.51 2.01
CA MET A 141 -0.49 -8.51 0.68
C MET A 141 -1.50 -7.35 0.39
N ALA A 142 -1.45 -6.25 1.15
CA ALA A 142 -2.40 -5.16 1.02
C ALA A 142 -2.26 -4.42 -0.31
N GLU A 143 -1.06 -4.31 -0.86
CA GLU A 143 -0.81 -3.59 -2.12
C GLU A 143 -1.04 -4.48 -3.35
N GLU A 144 -0.72 -5.77 -3.23
CA GLU A 144 -0.84 -6.76 -4.30
C GLU A 144 -2.29 -7.19 -4.52
N VAL A 145 -3.19 -6.93 -3.55
CA VAL A 145 -4.62 -7.28 -3.65
C VAL A 145 -5.25 -6.77 -4.94
N ILE A 146 -4.78 -5.63 -5.46
CA ILE A 146 -5.28 -4.97 -6.67
C ILE A 146 -5.21 -5.92 -7.87
N VAL A 147 -4.17 -6.76 -7.95
CA VAL A 147 -4.00 -7.76 -9.02
C VAL A 147 -5.07 -8.84 -8.97
N PHE A 148 -5.57 -9.16 -7.77
CA PHE A 148 -6.58 -10.20 -7.55
C PHE A 148 -8.02 -9.67 -7.63
N ILE A 149 -8.25 -8.35 -7.56
CA ILE A 149 -9.60 -7.76 -7.64
C ILE A 149 -10.40 -8.25 -8.85
N PRO A 150 -9.85 -8.33 -10.08
CA PRO A 150 -10.60 -8.84 -11.23
C PRO A 150 -11.10 -10.28 -11.03
N ILE A 151 -10.33 -11.14 -10.35
CA ILE A 151 -10.77 -12.50 -9.98
C ILE A 151 -11.91 -12.42 -8.98
N GLY A 152 -11.78 -11.59 -7.95
CA GLY A 152 -12.84 -11.39 -6.95
C GLY A 152 -14.15 -10.95 -7.59
N VAL A 153 -14.09 -10.02 -8.54
CA VAL A 153 -15.24 -9.55 -9.33
C VAL A 153 -15.82 -10.69 -10.19
N ALA A 154 -14.98 -11.44 -10.90
CA ALA A 154 -15.41 -12.56 -11.72
C ALA A 154 -16.11 -13.65 -10.89
N LEU A 155 -15.54 -14.00 -9.73
CA LEU A 155 -16.10 -14.97 -8.80
C LEU A 155 -17.43 -14.49 -8.21
N ALA A 156 -17.50 -13.23 -7.77
CA ALA A 156 -18.72 -12.64 -7.22
C ALA A 156 -19.86 -12.67 -8.26
N ARG A 157 -19.57 -12.26 -9.50
CA ARG A 157 -20.53 -12.33 -10.59
C ARG A 157 -20.97 -13.76 -10.91
N ALA A 158 -20.06 -14.73 -10.86
CA ALA A 158 -20.37 -16.11 -11.20
C ALA A 158 -21.33 -16.78 -10.21
N VAL A 159 -21.39 -16.31 -8.96
CA VAL A 159 -22.36 -16.79 -7.94
C VAL A 159 -23.59 -15.87 -7.81
N GLY A 160 -23.69 -14.80 -8.60
CA GLY A 160 -24.84 -13.89 -8.64
C GLY A 160 -24.76 -12.64 -7.76
N TYR A 161 -23.58 -12.30 -7.21
CA TYR A 161 -23.33 -11.01 -6.55
C TYR A 161 -22.86 -9.95 -7.54
N ASP A 162 -22.84 -8.69 -7.09
CA ASP A 162 -22.31 -7.57 -7.85
C ASP A 162 -20.77 -7.47 -7.79
N ASP A 163 -20.22 -6.58 -8.61
CA ASP A 163 -18.80 -6.26 -8.68
C ASP A 163 -18.28 -5.62 -7.39
N VAL A 164 -19.11 -4.82 -6.70
CA VAL A 164 -18.77 -4.17 -5.43
C VAL A 164 -18.47 -5.21 -4.35
N VAL A 165 -19.26 -6.27 -4.24
CA VAL A 165 -19.00 -7.40 -3.32
C VAL A 165 -17.66 -8.05 -3.64
N GLY A 166 -17.37 -8.25 -4.94
CA GLY A 166 -16.12 -8.85 -5.39
C GLY A 166 -14.88 -8.04 -5.00
N VAL A 167 -14.95 -6.71 -5.17
CA VAL A 167 -13.91 -5.77 -4.74
C VAL A 167 -13.79 -5.76 -3.21
N ALA A 168 -14.93 -5.62 -2.51
CA ALA A 168 -14.96 -5.48 -1.07
C ALA A 168 -14.40 -6.70 -0.34
N MET A 169 -14.79 -7.93 -0.72
CA MET A 169 -14.31 -9.13 -0.05
C MET A 169 -12.79 -9.33 -0.19
N MET A 170 -12.21 -8.91 -1.33
CA MET A 170 -10.76 -8.96 -1.56
C MET A 170 -10.04 -7.89 -0.72
N SER A 171 -10.42 -6.62 -0.92
CA SER A 171 -9.76 -5.47 -0.30
C SER A 171 -9.92 -5.47 1.22
N THR A 172 -11.13 -5.75 1.73
CA THR A 172 -11.38 -5.81 3.17
C THR A 172 -10.69 -7.01 3.81
N GLY A 173 -10.67 -8.18 3.17
CA GLY A 173 -9.92 -9.33 3.66
C GLY A 173 -8.44 -9.00 3.84
N ALA A 174 -7.78 -8.53 2.78
CA ALA A 174 -6.36 -8.18 2.83
C ALA A 174 -6.07 -7.09 3.87
N ALA A 175 -6.90 -6.04 3.94
CA ALA A 175 -6.72 -4.94 4.90
C ALA A 175 -6.89 -5.38 6.37
N VAL A 176 -7.86 -6.25 6.67
CA VAL A 176 -8.06 -6.81 8.02
C VAL A 176 -6.86 -7.66 8.41
N GLY A 177 -6.37 -8.51 7.51
CA GLY A 177 -5.16 -9.29 7.71
C GLY A 177 -3.93 -8.43 7.98
N PHE A 178 -3.70 -7.44 7.12
CA PHE A 178 -2.59 -6.50 7.24
C PHE A 178 -2.61 -5.76 8.57
N SER A 179 -3.79 -5.32 9.01
CA SER A 179 -3.99 -4.63 10.29
C SER A 179 -3.65 -5.52 11.49
N GLY A 180 -3.79 -6.85 11.36
CA GLY A 180 -3.40 -7.81 12.39
C GLY A 180 -1.88 -8.05 12.46
N GLY A 181 -1.17 -7.89 11.34
CA GLY A 181 0.31 -7.78 11.28
C GLY A 181 1.11 -8.96 11.85
N THR A 182 0.51 -10.14 12.06
CA THR A 182 1.08 -11.18 12.93
C THR A 182 2.46 -11.68 12.52
N LEU A 183 2.70 -11.79 11.21
CA LEU A 183 3.98 -12.25 10.63
C LEU A 183 4.47 -11.33 9.50
N ASN A 184 3.79 -10.20 9.29
CA ASN A 184 4.05 -9.28 8.19
C ASN A 184 5.45 -8.63 8.36
N PRO A 185 6.38 -8.80 7.40
CA PRO A 185 7.74 -8.24 7.50
C PRO A 185 7.79 -6.73 7.23
N PHE A 186 6.68 -6.12 6.80
CA PHE A 186 6.58 -4.70 6.47
C PHE A 186 6.08 -3.82 7.63
N THR A 187 5.70 -4.39 8.77
CA THR A 187 5.22 -3.71 9.99
C THR A 187 6.00 -4.18 11.20
#